data_AF-A0A061IYB4-F1
#
_entry.id   AF-A0A061IYB4-F1
#
_cell.length_a   1.000
_cell.length_b   1.000
_cell.length_c   1.000
_cell.angle_alpha   90.00
_cell.angle_beta   90.00
_cell.angle_gamma   90.00
#
_symmetry.space_group_name_H-M   'P 1'
#
loop_
_entity.id
_entity.type
_entity.pdbx_description
1 polymer ?
#
loop_
_entity_poly.entity_id
_entity_poly.type
_entity_poly.pdbx_seq_one_letter_code
_entity_poly.pdbx_strand_id
1 'polypeptide(L)'
;MSDEEAACRDEKHVVTEATLERTVNNATVLRYPFSTMDLGWLVGYIDAFLLKSERWSAAMRITTCFMTFTVLHEDPLMEDATFQLHKMMVDRSIKKSWPRRNRDLSNAFDAAYHVFETICIVAKYPNLEPAGKVGILRMSEKLIQGMEKPMDPPLLNVDVKRRSEALSITLTRLQALGRAPDSLDAFDALMASLRMVFFCFAASLGVQNMLQDANVSQTNSYVCCEGCPCYVKFRTTYTLFIRDVEKTKVIDCLLMMAVKEDDAFVSKLTEGLFAQFDCRSPFLEKPVRRIQNGALFMVRIALFDAFRHIKALLMDPRASPASLAPQLDNVALALCIARREMKGIKGLSEHHPLVDRALATADAIYPRLGAEKALQELRALKDHVAKIFALVSAPQFHLAAHSKDPPLGKGANLRCGNPKCPGQAKEMLKCSGCRVTFYCSVACQRDDWRAHRFLCKEMGCRRTAPAPVKMADCPIQTLKPAASRA
;
A
#
# COMPACT_ATOMS: atom_id res chain seq x y z
N MET A 1 44.47 -51.88 -6.37
CA MET A 1 44.53 -51.31 -5.01
C MET A 1 45.39 -50.08 -5.11
N SER A 2 44.93 -48.83 -5.10
CA SER A 2 43.63 -48.15 -4.93
C SER A 2 43.96 -46.70 -5.34
N ASP A 3 43.43 -46.23 -6.46
CA ASP A 3 42.34 -45.23 -6.58
C ASP A 3 42.82 -43.76 -6.56
N GLU A 4 42.16 -42.96 -7.40
CA GLU A 4 42.16 -41.48 -7.48
C GLU A 4 43.16 -40.77 -8.43
N GLU A 5 42.93 -40.93 -9.74
CA GLU A 5 43.14 -39.85 -10.72
C GLU A 5 41.89 -39.77 -11.62
N ALA A 6 40.82 -39.17 -11.10
CA ALA A 6 39.63 -38.82 -11.87
C ALA A 6 39.58 -37.30 -12.06
N ALA A 7 39.78 -36.91 -13.31
CA ALA A 7 39.78 -35.55 -13.84
C ALA A 7 38.75 -34.60 -13.20
N CYS A 8 39.26 -33.57 -12.53
CA CYS A 8 38.53 -32.34 -12.21
C CYS A 8 38.25 -31.59 -13.54
N ARG A 9 37.14 -31.90 -14.19
CA ARG A 9 36.54 -31.01 -15.20
C ARG A 9 35.65 -30.02 -14.47
N ASP A 10 36.26 -28.89 -14.17
CA ASP A 10 35.59 -27.68 -13.69
C ASP A 10 34.73 -27.10 -14.84
N GLU A 11 33.55 -27.67 -15.07
CA GLU A 11 32.52 -27.06 -15.91
C GLU A 11 32.01 -25.81 -15.21
N LYS A 12 32.69 -24.69 -15.43
CA LYS A 12 32.11 -23.36 -15.23
C LYS A 12 30.93 -23.23 -16.18
N HIS A 13 29.76 -23.68 -15.75
CA HIS A 13 28.49 -23.31 -16.35
C HIS A 13 28.35 -21.79 -16.25
N VAL A 14 28.78 -21.09 -17.30
CA VAL A 14 28.44 -19.69 -17.52
C VAL A 14 26.95 -19.65 -17.80
N VAL A 15 26.16 -19.46 -16.75
CA VAL A 15 24.71 -19.26 -16.82
C VAL A 15 24.49 -17.98 -17.62
N THR A 16 23.96 -18.10 -18.84
CA THR A 16 23.67 -16.93 -19.68
C THR A 16 22.56 -16.08 -19.04
N GLU A 17 22.52 -14.78 -19.34
CA GLU A 17 21.47 -13.86 -18.85
C GLU A 17 20.05 -14.38 -19.15
N ALA A 18 19.88 -15.04 -20.31
CA ALA A 18 18.63 -15.69 -20.71
C ALA A 18 18.28 -16.96 -19.88
N THR A 19 19.30 -17.66 -19.35
CA THR A 19 19.12 -18.80 -18.43
C THR A 19 18.77 -18.31 -17.02
N LEU A 20 19.40 -17.21 -16.58
CA LEU A 20 19.10 -16.53 -15.31
C LEU A 20 17.64 -16.06 -15.27
N GLU A 21 17.12 -15.56 -16.40
CA GLU A 21 15.70 -15.19 -16.60
C GLU A 21 14.72 -16.39 -16.57
N ARG A 22 15.12 -17.63 -16.30
CA ARG A 22 14.18 -18.79 -16.24
C ARG A 22 14.29 -19.62 -14.96
N THR A 23 15.11 -19.21 -14.01
CA THR A 23 15.40 -19.97 -12.80
C THR A 23 15.13 -19.15 -11.53
N VAL A 24 14.62 -19.81 -10.49
CA VAL A 24 14.55 -19.28 -9.11
C VAL A 24 15.48 -20.13 -8.26
N ASN A 25 16.29 -19.48 -7.43
CA ASN A 25 17.15 -20.21 -6.50
C ASN A 25 16.31 -20.82 -5.37
N ASN A 26 16.54 -22.10 -5.06
CA ASN A 26 15.85 -22.86 -4.01
C ASN A 26 15.86 -22.20 -2.62
N ALA A 27 16.88 -21.42 -2.30
CA ALA A 27 16.98 -20.67 -1.05
C ALA A 27 16.15 -19.37 -1.04
N THR A 28 15.60 -18.95 -2.18
CA THR A 28 14.81 -17.71 -2.30
C THR A 28 13.41 -17.91 -1.74
N VAL A 29 13.12 -17.28 -0.61
CA VAL A 29 11.74 -17.20 -0.08
C VAL A 29 11.12 -15.88 -0.51
N LEU A 30 10.34 -15.91 -1.59
CA LEU A 30 9.52 -14.77 -2.02
C LEU A 30 8.22 -14.74 -1.22
N ARG A 31 8.14 -13.94 -0.15
CA ARG A 31 6.89 -13.61 0.56
C ARG A 31 6.16 -12.47 -0.15
N TYR A 32 5.59 -11.52 0.58
CA TYR A 32 5.01 -10.32 -0.02
C TYR A 32 6.03 -9.60 -0.92
N PRO A 33 5.66 -9.11 -2.12
CA PRO A 33 4.31 -9.08 -2.71
C PRO A 33 3.99 -10.23 -3.69
N PHE A 34 4.63 -11.40 -3.53
CA PHE A 34 4.49 -12.50 -4.48
C PHE A 34 3.81 -13.73 -3.89
N SER A 35 3.84 -13.90 -2.58
CA SER A 35 3.10 -14.94 -1.87
C SER A 35 2.57 -14.45 -0.52
N THR A 36 1.74 -15.28 0.11
CA THR A 36 1.07 -15.03 1.38
C THR A 36 2.03 -14.55 2.48
N MET A 37 1.58 -13.55 3.24
CA MET A 37 2.30 -13.06 4.43
C MET A 37 2.20 -14.07 5.57
N ASP A 38 3.26 -14.17 6.37
CA ASP A 38 3.26 -14.88 7.64
C ASP A 38 3.31 -13.86 8.78
N LEU A 39 2.21 -13.80 9.55
CA LEU A 39 2.01 -12.82 10.61
C LEU A 39 2.40 -13.34 12.00
N GLY A 40 3.05 -14.50 12.10
CA GLY A 40 3.47 -15.06 13.39
C GLY A 40 4.36 -14.10 14.18
N TRP A 41 5.27 -13.40 13.49
CA TRP A 41 6.15 -12.38 14.10
C TRP A 41 5.37 -11.19 14.66
N LEU A 42 4.27 -10.78 14.00
CA LEU A 42 3.49 -9.60 14.38
C LEU A 42 2.67 -9.90 15.63
N VAL A 43 2.10 -11.10 15.70
CA VAL A 43 1.43 -11.56 16.93
C VAL A 43 2.43 -11.78 18.05
N GLY A 44 3.61 -12.33 17.75
CA GLY A 44 4.71 -12.41 18.71
C GLY A 44 5.10 -11.04 19.26
N TYR A 45 5.17 -10.02 18.40
CA TYR A 45 5.42 -8.65 18.81
C TYR A 45 4.33 -8.11 19.75
N ILE A 46 3.05 -8.28 19.40
CA ILE A 46 1.91 -7.85 20.24
C ILE A 46 1.93 -8.55 21.61
N ASP A 47 2.25 -9.85 21.63
CA ASP A 47 2.32 -10.62 22.87
C ASP A 47 3.50 -10.18 23.75
N ALA A 48 4.68 -9.97 23.16
CA ALA A 48 5.91 -9.74 23.90
C ALA A 48 6.11 -8.28 24.33
N PHE A 49 5.70 -7.30 23.51
CA PHE A 49 6.10 -5.89 23.70
C PHE A 49 4.94 -4.95 24.07
N LEU A 50 3.68 -5.38 23.92
CA LEU A 50 2.54 -4.54 24.29
C LEU A 50 1.94 -4.96 25.64
N LEU A 51 1.49 -3.96 26.40
CA LEU A 51 0.74 -4.20 27.64
C LEU A 51 -0.50 -5.03 27.33
N LYS A 52 -0.86 -5.94 28.23
CA LYS A 52 -2.02 -6.82 28.03
C LYS A 52 -3.27 -6.03 27.67
N SER A 53 -3.52 -4.88 28.31
CA SER A 53 -4.65 -3.99 28.03
C SER A 53 -4.64 -3.38 26.62
N GLU A 54 -3.47 -3.18 26.01
CA GLU A 54 -3.31 -2.55 24.69
C GLU A 54 -3.44 -3.55 23.53
N ARG A 55 -3.24 -4.86 23.76
CA ARG A 55 -3.13 -5.88 22.69
C ARG A 55 -4.32 -5.92 21.73
N TRP A 56 -5.55 -5.92 22.26
CA TRP A 56 -6.76 -5.92 21.43
C TRP A 56 -6.87 -4.64 20.59
N SER A 57 -6.62 -3.49 21.21
CA SER A 57 -6.66 -2.19 20.52
C SER A 57 -5.61 -2.10 19.41
N ALA A 58 -4.39 -2.58 19.67
CA ALA A 58 -3.32 -2.67 18.68
C ALA A 58 -3.71 -3.55 17.50
N ALA A 59 -4.16 -4.79 17.77
CA ALA A 59 -4.56 -5.70 16.71
C ALA A 59 -5.76 -5.17 15.91
N MET A 60 -6.72 -4.52 16.58
CA MET A 60 -7.86 -3.86 15.93
C MET A 60 -7.38 -2.76 14.97
N ARG A 61 -6.50 -1.87 15.42
CA ARG A 61 -5.94 -0.78 14.58
C ARG A 61 -5.15 -1.32 13.40
N ILE A 62 -4.31 -2.34 13.62
CA ILE A 62 -3.53 -3.00 12.56
C ILE A 62 -4.47 -3.65 11.53
N THR A 63 -5.48 -4.41 11.99
CA THR A 63 -6.45 -5.04 11.09
C THR A 63 -7.25 -4.00 10.31
N THR A 64 -7.63 -2.88 10.92
CA THR A 64 -8.25 -1.75 10.20
C THR A 64 -7.33 -1.18 9.13
N CYS A 65 -6.02 -1.07 9.39
CA CYS A 65 -5.05 -0.68 8.37
C CYS A 65 -5.04 -1.70 7.24
N PHE A 66 -4.97 -3.00 7.54
CA PHE A 66 -4.94 -4.04 6.52
C PHE A 66 -6.19 -4.01 5.64
N MET A 67 -7.38 -4.01 6.24
CA MET A 67 -8.64 -3.88 5.51
C MET A 67 -8.64 -2.65 4.59
N THR A 68 -8.19 -1.52 5.11
CA THR A 68 -8.17 -0.24 4.37
C THR A 68 -7.30 -0.31 3.12
N PHE A 69 -6.07 -0.79 3.25
CA PHE A 69 -5.15 -0.88 2.10
C PHE A 69 -5.49 -2.05 1.16
N THR A 70 -6.08 -3.13 1.67
CA THR A 70 -6.65 -4.19 0.83
C THR A 70 -7.79 -3.65 -0.03
N VAL A 71 -8.73 -2.91 0.55
CA VAL A 71 -9.85 -2.30 -0.18
C VAL A 71 -9.36 -1.28 -1.20
N LEU A 72 -8.33 -0.52 -0.87
CA LEU A 72 -7.74 0.49 -1.75
C LEU A 72 -7.02 -0.11 -2.97
N HIS A 73 -6.30 -1.21 -2.78
CA HIS A 73 -5.43 -1.79 -3.82
C HIS A 73 -5.94 -3.08 -4.45
N GLU A 74 -7.02 -3.65 -3.92
CA GLU A 74 -7.48 -5.01 -4.25
C GLU A 74 -6.33 -6.02 -4.05
N ASP A 75 -5.60 -5.90 -2.94
CA ASP A 75 -4.41 -6.71 -2.63
C ASP A 75 -4.80 -8.09 -2.04
N PRO A 76 -4.71 -9.19 -2.81
CA PRO A 76 -5.14 -10.51 -2.33
C PRO A 76 -4.24 -11.07 -1.22
N LEU A 77 -2.99 -10.61 -1.12
CA LEU A 77 -2.06 -11.08 -0.08
C LEU A 77 -2.33 -10.37 1.24
N MET A 78 -2.70 -9.09 1.19
CA MET A 78 -3.20 -8.37 2.36
C MET A 78 -4.62 -8.80 2.76
N GLU A 79 -5.47 -9.20 1.81
CA GLU A 79 -6.75 -9.84 2.10
C GLU A 79 -6.55 -11.06 3.02
N ASP A 80 -5.68 -11.98 2.61
CA ASP A 80 -5.37 -13.17 3.40
C ASP A 80 -4.74 -12.82 4.76
N ALA A 81 -3.80 -11.88 4.78
CA ALA A 81 -3.21 -11.37 6.03
C ALA A 81 -4.25 -10.79 7.00
N THR A 82 -5.27 -10.10 6.46
CA THR A 82 -6.38 -9.56 7.27
C THR A 82 -7.18 -10.68 7.94
N PHE A 83 -7.55 -11.71 7.17
CA PHE A 83 -8.29 -12.86 7.70
C PHE A 83 -7.46 -13.64 8.72
N GLN A 84 -6.18 -13.85 8.46
CA GLN A 84 -5.25 -14.49 9.40
C GLN A 84 -5.22 -13.73 10.74
N LEU A 85 -4.98 -12.40 10.71
CA LEU A 85 -4.86 -11.61 11.93
C LEU A 85 -6.17 -11.56 12.70
N HIS A 86 -7.31 -11.37 12.02
CA HIS A 86 -8.62 -11.37 12.67
C HIS A 86 -8.93 -12.72 13.34
N LYS A 87 -8.64 -13.84 12.67
CA LYS A 87 -8.79 -15.18 13.27
C LYS A 87 -7.93 -15.30 14.54
N MET A 88 -6.67 -14.87 14.49
CA MET A 88 -5.78 -14.88 15.65
C MET A 88 -6.30 -13.99 16.79
N MET A 89 -6.86 -12.81 16.50
CA MET A 89 -7.50 -11.94 17.49
C MET A 89 -8.62 -12.67 18.23
N VAL A 90 -9.51 -13.33 17.48
CA VAL A 90 -10.65 -14.09 18.03
C VAL A 90 -10.15 -15.24 18.90
N ASP A 91 -9.21 -16.05 18.40
CA ASP A 91 -8.64 -17.19 19.13
C ASP A 91 -7.96 -16.74 20.44
N ARG A 92 -7.19 -15.65 20.40
CA ARG A 92 -6.50 -15.10 21.58
C ARG A 92 -7.46 -14.55 22.62
N SER A 93 -8.59 -13.97 22.17
CA SER A 93 -9.68 -13.51 23.03
C SER A 93 -10.41 -14.69 23.69
N ILE A 94 -10.75 -15.75 22.94
CA ILE A 94 -11.39 -16.97 23.46
C ILE A 94 -10.51 -17.62 24.54
N LYS A 95 -9.20 -17.71 24.28
CA LYS A 95 -8.20 -18.24 25.22
C LYS A 95 -7.90 -17.30 26.40
N LYS A 96 -8.54 -16.13 26.50
CA LYS A 96 -8.31 -15.08 27.52
C LYS A 96 -6.85 -14.60 27.62
N SER A 97 -6.05 -14.86 26.59
CA SER A 97 -4.67 -14.41 26.48
C SER A 97 -4.60 -12.91 26.18
N TRP A 98 -5.59 -12.41 25.44
CA TRP A 98 -5.84 -10.98 25.20
C TRP A 98 -7.09 -10.53 25.97
N PRO A 99 -7.20 -9.23 26.32
CA PRO A 99 -8.31 -8.71 27.10
C PRO A 99 -9.63 -8.82 26.33
N ARG A 100 -10.74 -8.85 27.07
CA ARG A 100 -12.08 -8.79 26.48
C ARG A 100 -12.31 -7.44 25.82
N ARG A 101 -13.13 -7.45 24.76
CA ARG A 101 -13.44 -6.30 23.91
C ARG A 101 -14.06 -5.15 24.72
N ASN A 102 -13.67 -3.91 24.41
CA ASN A 102 -14.49 -2.75 24.76
C ASN A 102 -15.68 -2.68 23.79
N ARG A 103 -16.91 -2.70 24.31
CA ARG A 103 -18.14 -2.96 23.53
C ARG A 103 -18.38 -1.92 22.42
N ASP A 104 -18.10 -0.64 22.68
CA ASP A 104 -18.46 0.44 21.76
C ASP A 104 -17.50 0.57 20.57
N LEU A 105 -16.19 0.47 20.83
CA LEU A 105 -15.15 0.45 19.78
C LEU A 105 -15.22 -0.83 18.93
N SER A 106 -15.71 -1.93 19.52
CA SER A 106 -15.88 -3.21 18.82
C SER A 106 -16.95 -3.12 17.74
N ASN A 107 -18.06 -2.41 17.97
CA ASN A 107 -19.20 -2.41 17.05
C ASN A 107 -18.86 -1.79 15.68
N ALA A 108 -18.14 -0.66 15.66
CA ALA A 108 -17.71 -0.03 14.41
C ALA A 108 -16.68 -0.88 13.65
N PHE A 109 -15.75 -1.50 14.39
CA PHE A 109 -14.77 -2.43 13.81
C PHE A 109 -15.44 -3.67 13.23
N ASP A 110 -16.33 -4.32 13.98
CA ASP A 110 -17.06 -5.52 13.55
C ASP A 110 -17.90 -5.21 12.30
N ALA A 111 -18.56 -4.05 12.25
CA ALA A 111 -19.28 -3.59 11.05
C ALA A 111 -18.33 -3.38 9.86
N ALA A 112 -17.22 -2.67 10.04
CA ALA A 112 -16.22 -2.48 8.99
C ALA A 112 -15.66 -3.82 8.48
N TYR A 113 -15.40 -4.77 9.38
CA TYR A 113 -14.92 -6.11 9.04
C TYR A 113 -15.95 -6.92 8.24
N HIS A 114 -17.23 -6.87 8.60
CA HIS A 114 -18.29 -7.53 7.84
C HIS A 114 -18.50 -6.92 6.45
N VAL A 115 -18.38 -5.59 6.31
CA VAL A 115 -18.39 -4.95 4.99
C VAL A 115 -17.16 -5.35 4.18
N PHE A 116 -15.98 -5.40 4.80
CA PHE A 116 -14.75 -5.86 4.18
C PHE A 116 -14.89 -7.31 3.65
N GLU A 117 -15.38 -8.23 4.48
CA GLU A 117 -15.64 -9.61 4.08
C GLU A 117 -16.62 -9.68 2.90
N THR A 118 -17.67 -8.85 2.92
CA THR A 118 -18.62 -8.72 1.82
C THR A 118 -17.94 -8.24 0.54
N ILE A 119 -17.06 -7.24 0.61
CA ILE A 119 -16.27 -6.77 -0.55
C ILE A 119 -15.44 -7.91 -1.14
N CYS A 120 -14.73 -8.68 -0.31
CA CYS A 120 -13.87 -9.78 -0.76
C CYS A 120 -14.69 -10.92 -1.41
N ILE A 121 -15.86 -11.22 -0.86
CA ILE A 121 -16.78 -12.24 -1.40
C ILE A 121 -17.39 -11.76 -2.72
N VAL A 122 -17.92 -10.53 -2.76
CA VAL A 122 -18.55 -9.94 -3.96
C VAL A 122 -17.52 -9.76 -5.07
N ALA A 123 -16.24 -9.50 -4.78
CA ALA A 123 -15.18 -9.43 -5.79
C ALA A 123 -15.08 -10.70 -6.66
N LYS A 124 -15.51 -11.86 -6.14
CA LYS A 124 -15.53 -13.14 -6.86
C LYS A 124 -16.73 -13.29 -7.80
N TYR A 125 -17.74 -12.43 -7.67
CA TYR A 125 -19.02 -12.48 -8.39
C TYR A 125 -18.92 -12.70 -9.91
N PRO A 126 -18.02 -12.03 -10.66
CA PRO A 126 -17.94 -12.21 -12.11
C PRO A 126 -17.60 -13.64 -12.54
N ASN A 127 -16.96 -14.43 -11.67
CA ASN A 127 -16.48 -15.77 -11.94
C ASN A 127 -17.40 -16.87 -11.37
N LEU A 128 -18.57 -16.52 -10.84
CA LEU A 128 -19.47 -17.47 -10.22
C LEU A 128 -20.54 -17.97 -11.19
N GLU A 129 -20.94 -19.22 -10.97
CA GLU A 129 -22.13 -19.80 -11.57
C GLU A 129 -23.41 -19.05 -11.17
N PRO A 130 -24.48 -19.10 -11.98
CA PRO A 130 -25.71 -18.33 -11.75
C PRO A 130 -26.31 -18.48 -10.34
N ALA A 131 -26.33 -19.70 -9.79
CA ALA A 131 -26.81 -19.93 -8.42
C ALA A 131 -25.92 -19.26 -7.36
N GLY A 132 -24.60 -19.26 -7.57
CA GLY A 132 -23.64 -18.58 -6.71
C GLY A 132 -23.80 -17.06 -6.74
N LYS A 133 -24.02 -16.48 -7.94
CA LYS A 133 -24.32 -15.06 -8.12
C LYS A 133 -25.55 -14.64 -7.29
N VAL A 134 -26.66 -15.38 -7.39
CA VAL A 134 -27.88 -15.09 -6.61
C VAL A 134 -27.64 -15.23 -5.12
N GLY A 135 -26.92 -16.29 -4.69
CA GLY A 135 -26.61 -16.54 -3.29
C GLY A 135 -25.84 -15.39 -2.63
N ILE A 136 -24.76 -14.94 -3.28
CA ILE A 136 -23.93 -13.84 -2.74
C ILE A 136 -24.69 -12.53 -2.67
N LEU A 137 -25.50 -12.18 -3.69
CA LEU A 137 -26.28 -10.94 -3.66
C LEU A 137 -27.29 -10.95 -2.51
N ARG A 138 -27.98 -12.08 -2.30
CA ARG A 138 -28.93 -12.24 -1.19
C ARG A 138 -28.25 -12.16 0.17
N MET A 139 -27.08 -12.77 0.32
CA MET A 139 -26.30 -12.69 1.56
C MET A 139 -25.85 -11.26 1.85
N SER A 140 -25.32 -10.58 0.83
CA SER A 140 -24.86 -9.19 0.92
C SER A 140 -26.01 -8.25 1.27
N GLU A 141 -27.19 -8.42 0.64
CA GLU A 141 -28.38 -7.62 0.92
C GLU A 141 -28.83 -7.75 2.38
N LYS A 142 -28.91 -8.99 2.91
CA LYS A 142 -29.27 -9.22 4.31
C LYS A 142 -28.30 -8.55 5.28
N LEU A 143 -27.00 -8.61 4.97
CA LEU A 143 -25.96 -8.00 5.80
C LEU A 143 -26.07 -6.47 5.81
N ILE A 144 -26.22 -5.85 4.64
CA ILE A 144 -26.38 -4.39 4.51
C ILE A 144 -27.67 -3.90 5.17
N GLN A 145 -28.79 -4.62 5.00
CA GLN A 145 -30.05 -4.32 5.70
C GLN A 145 -29.90 -4.44 7.24
N GLY A 146 -29.12 -5.41 7.71
CA GLY A 146 -28.83 -5.57 9.14
C GLY A 146 -28.09 -4.37 9.76
N MET A 147 -27.31 -3.64 8.95
CA MET A 147 -26.53 -2.48 9.36
C MET A 147 -27.33 -1.17 9.39
N GLU A 148 -28.52 -1.11 8.78
CA GLU A 148 -29.41 0.07 8.85
C GLU A 148 -30.06 0.24 10.23
N LYS A 149 -30.07 -0.80 11.06
CA LYS A 149 -30.60 -0.70 12.42
C LYS A 149 -29.76 0.29 13.24
N PRO A 150 -30.40 1.19 14.01
CA PRO A 150 -29.66 2.14 14.83
C PRO A 150 -28.75 1.38 15.80
N MET A 151 -27.45 1.58 15.67
CA MET A 151 -26.49 1.15 16.69
C MET A 151 -26.68 2.03 17.93
N ASP A 152 -26.58 1.44 19.13
CA ASP A 152 -26.54 2.18 20.40
C ASP A 152 -25.54 3.36 20.28
N PRO A 153 -25.82 4.53 20.87
CA PRO A 153 -25.12 5.76 20.52
C PRO A 153 -23.65 5.70 20.95
N PRO A 154 -22.67 5.96 20.05
CA PRO A 154 -21.29 6.16 20.48
C PRO A 154 -20.76 7.55 20.08
N LEU A 155 -19.70 7.93 20.79
CA LEU A 155 -18.87 9.15 20.81
C LEU A 155 -18.48 9.85 19.48
N LEU A 156 -18.94 9.39 18.32
CA LEU A 156 -18.63 9.99 17.02
C LEU A 156 -19.94 10.42 16.34
N ASN A 157 -20.27 11.71 16.51
CA ASN A 157 -21.29 12.45 15.76
C ASN A 157 -20.98 12.57 14.24
N VAL A 158 -20.19 11.63 13.70
CA VAL A 158 -19.74 11.65 12.32
C VAL A 158 -20.78 10.94 11.45
N ASP A 159 -21.64 11.78 10.90
CA ASP A 159 -22.33 11.60 9.62
C ASP A 159 -23.24 10.36 9.49
N VAL A 160 -24.14 10.19 10.46
CA VAL A 160 -25.27 9.22 10.39
C VAL A 160 -26.00 9.30 9.05
N LYS A 161 -26.14 10.52 8.51
CA LYS A 161 -26.77 10.79 7.21
C LYS A 161 -25.99 10.13 6.07
N ARG A 162 -24.69 10.41 5.93
CA ARG A 162 -23.84 9.78 4.90
C ARG A 162 -23.79 8.26 5.03
N ARG A 163 -23.80 7.73 6.25
CA ARG A 163 -23.88 6.27 6.48
C ARG A 163 -25.18 5.69 5.93
N SER A 164 -26.32 6.27 6.28
CA SER A 164 -27.64 5.85 5.79
C SER A 164 -27.75 5.97 4.26
N GLU A 165 -27.26 7.07 3.69
CA GLU A 165 -27.23 7.27 2.23
C GLU A 165 -26.36 6.23 1.53
N ALA A 166 -25.16 5.93 2.05
CA ALA A 166 -24.27 4.93 1.48
C ALA A 166 -24.86 3.51 1.53
N LEU A 167 -25.54 3.14 2.63
CA LEU A 167 -26.24 1.87 2.77
C LEU A 167 -27.40 1.76 1.76
N SER A 168 -28.24 2.78 1.67
CA SER A 168 -29.38 2.84 0.73
C SER A 168 -28.94 2.76 -0.74
N ILE A 169 -27.89 3.50 -1.10
CA ILE A 169 -27.28 3.41 -2.44
C ILE A 169 -26.79 1.98 -2.71
N THR A 170 -26.12 1.36 -1.75
CA THR A 170 -25.58 0.00 -1.90
C THR A 170 -26.68 -1.05 -2.09
N LEU A 171 -27.80 -0.95 -1.34
CA LEU A 171 -28.97 -1.82 -1.54
C LEU A 171 -29.54 -1.66 -2.95
N THR A 172 -29.65 -0.43 -3.43
CA THR A 172 -30.10 -0.15 -4.80
C THR A 172 -29.16 -0.78 -5.84
N ARG A 173 -27.84 -0.73 -5.62
CA ARG A 173 -26.84 -1.34 -6.52
C ARG A 173 -26.88 -2.86 -6.50
N LEU A 174 -27.11 -3.48 -5.34
CA LEU A 174 -27.32 -4.93 -5.23
C LEU A 174 -28.52 -5.38 -6.06
N GLN A 175 -29.64 -4.67 -5.95
CA GLN A 175 -30.86 -4.95 -6.73
C GLN A 175 -30.64 -4.75 -8.23
N ALA A 176 -29.91 -3.69 -8.62
CA ALA A 176 -29.58 -3.43 -10.02
C ALA A 176 -28.73 -4.56 -10.63
N LEU A 177 -27.69 -5.03 -9.92
CA LEU A 177 -26.89 -6.17 -10.36
C LEU A 177 -27.69 -7.47 -10.38
N GLY A 178 -28.64 -7.66 -9.46
CA GLY A 178 -29.56 -8.80 -9.48
C GLY A 178 -30.48 -8.82 -10.71
N ARG A 179 -30.90 -7.65 -11.20
CA ARG A 179 -31.70 -7.53 -12.44
C ARG A 179 -30.87 -7.70 -13.71
N ALA A 180 -29.56 -7.42 -13.65
CA ALA A 180 -28.63 -7.55 -14.77
C ALA A 180 -27.34 -8.31 -14.35
N PRO A 181 -27.42 -9.65 -14.15
CA PRO A 181 -26.35 -10.44 -13.52
C PRO A 181 -25.01 -10.49 -14.27
N ASP A 182 -25.00 -10.10 -15.54
CA ASP A 182 -23.82 -10.08 -16.40
C ASP A 182 -23.34 -8.66 -16.69
N SER A 183 -23.97 -7.64 -16.10
CA SER A 183 -23.57 -6.25 -16.27
C SER A 183 -22.32 -5.93 -15.44
N LEU A 184 -21.18 -5.77 -16.13
CA LEU A 184 -19.94 -5.31 -15.52
C LEU A 184 -20.07 -3.90 -14.94
N ASP A 185 -20.89 -3.04 -15.53
CA ASP A 185 -21.12 -1.68 -15.03
C ASP A 185 -21.91 -1.69 -13.72
N ALA A 186 -22.94 -2.55 -13.61
CA ALA A 186 -23.67 -2.74 -12.36
C ALA A 186 -22.79 -3.33 -11.26
N PHE A 187 -21.89 -4.26 -11.64
CA PHE A 187 -20.89 -4.82 -10.74
C PHE A 187 -19.89 -3.78 -10.24
N ASP A 188 -19.26 -3.02 -11.15
CA ASP A 188 -18.30 -1.97 -10.80
C ASP A 188 -18.97 -0.89 -9.92
N ALA A 189 -20.24 -0.54 -10.19
CA ALA A 189 -21.02 0.40 -9.37
C ALA A 189 -21.32 -0.13 -7.97
N LEU A 190 -21.63 -1.43 -7.83
CA LEU A 190 -21.81 -2.09 -6.54
C LEU A 190 -20.50 -2.13 -5.75
N MET A 191 -19.39 -2.49 -6.39
CA MET A 191 -18.08 -2.51 -5.74
C MET A 191 -17.71 -1.12 -5.23
N ALA A 192 -17.94 -0.07 -6.02
CA ALA A 192 -17.72 1.30 -5.58
C ALA A 192 -18.58 1.68 -4.36
N SER A 193 -19.86 1.33 -4.33
CA SER A 193 -20.74 1.65 -3.19
C SER A 193 -20.37 0.86 -1.93
N LEU A 194 -20.00 -0.41 -2.05
CA LEU A 194 -19.52 -1.22 -0.92
C LEU A 194 -18.25 -0.63 -0.29
N ARG A 195 -17.29 -0.15 -1.12
CA ARG A 195 -16.10 0.55 -0.61
C ARG A 195 -16.49 1.81 0.16
N MET A 196 -17.46 2.58 -0.34
CA MET A 196 -17.96 3.76 0.38
C MET A 196 -18.57 3.39 1.74
N VAL A 197 -19.35 2.31 1.80
CA VAL A 197 -19.89 1.79 3.07
C VAL A 197 -18.76 1.37 4.01
N PHE A 198 -17.70 0.72 3.52
CA PHE A 198 -16.56 0.35 4.35
C PHE A 198 -15.94 1.59 5.04
N PHE A 199 -15.68 2.66 4.29
CA PHE A 199 -15.10 3.89 4.85
C PHE A 199 -16.06 4.67 5.76
N CYS A 200 -17.36 4.42 5.67
CA CYS A 200 -18.34 4.93 6.64
C CYS A 200 -18.17 4.30 8.04
N PHE A 201 -17.61 3.10 8.16
CA PHE A 201 -17.38 2.42 9.44
C PHE A 201 -15.91 2.43 9.89
N ALA A 202 -14.95 2.43 8.96
CA ALA A 202 -13.52 2.29 9.26
C ALA A 202 -12.82 3.56 9.81
N ALA A 203 -13.55 4.66 10.07
CA ALA A 203 -13.06 5.94 10.64
C ALA A 203 -11.64 6.36 10.18
N SER A 204 -11.36 6.21 8.89
CA SER A 204 -10.06 6.50 8.26
C SER A 204 -10.26 7.60 7.23
N LEU A 205 -10.54 8.82 7.69
CA LEU A 205 -11.00 9.93 6.84
C LEU A 205 -9.91 10.37 5.86
N GLY A 206 -8.65 10.39 6.30
CA GLY A 206 -7.50 10.72 5.46
C GLY A 206 -7.25 9.70 4.36
N VAL A 207 -7.55 8.42 4.58
CA VAL A 207 -7.47 7.38 3.53
C VAL A 207 -8.72 7.33 2.66
N GLN A 208 -9.91 7.62 3.21
CA GLN A 208 -11.12 7.80 2.41
C GLN A 208 -10.93 8.91 1.37
N ASN A 209 -10.32 10.02 1.76
CA ASN A 209 -9.98 11.10 0.83
C ASN A 209 -9.00 10.62 -0.25
N MET A 210 -8.00 9.78 0.07
CA MET A 210 -7.14 9.17 -0.95
C MET A 210 -7.94 8.37 -1.98
N LEU A 211 -8.92 7.57 -1.55
CA LEU A 211 -9.75 6.78 -2.46
C LEU A 211 -10.61 7.68 -3.34
N GLN A 212 -11.19 8.74 -2.77
CA GLN A 212 -11.99 9.71 -3.53
C GLN A 212 -11.13 10.43 -4.56
N ASP A 213 -9.96 10.94 -4.17
CA ASP A 213 -9.01 11.59 -5.07
C ASP A 213 -8.54 10.63 -6.17
N ALA A 214 -8.26 9.36 -5.83
CA ALA A 214 -7.87 8.34 -6.80
C ALA A 214 -8.99 8.01 -7.80
N ASN A 215 -10.24 7.95 -7.34
CA ASN A 215 -11.41 7.74 -8.20
C ASN A 215 -11.63 8.96 -9.13
N VAL A 216 -11.52 10.18 -8.60
CA VAL A 216 -11.66 11.43 -9.38
C VAL A 216 -10.54 11.55 -10.43
N SER A 217 -9.31 11.23 -10.05
CA SER A 217 -8.15 11.26 -10.95
C SER A 217 -8.01 10.04 -11.85
N GLN A 218 -8.92 9.06 -11.74
CA GLN A 218 -8.89 7.76 -12.45
C GLN A 218 -7.58 6.98 -12.25
N THR A 219 -6.82 7.29 -11.19
CA THR A 219 -5.59 6.58 -10.85
C THR A 219 -5.96 5.29 -10.14
N ASN A 220 -6.08 4.21 -10.90
CA ASN A 220 -6.17 2.89 -10.30
C ASN A 220 -4.76 2.41 -9.91
N SER A 221 -4.66 1.53 -8.91
CA SER A 221 -3.40 0.86 -8.57
C SER A 221 -3.59 -0.65 -8.56
N TYR A 222 -2.50 -1.39 -8.68
CA TYR A 222 -2.48 -2.83 -8.44
C TYR A 222 -1.20 -3.20 -7.71
N VAL A 223 -1.20 -4.36 -7.06
CA VAL A 223 -0.03 -4.86 -6.35
C VAL A 223 0.89 -5.64 -7.30
N CYS A 224 2.19 -5.60 -7.01
CA CYS A 224 3.19 -6.48 -7.63
C CYS A 224 2.69 -7.94 -7.64
N CYS A 225 3.03 -8.67 -8.69
CA CYS A 225 2.74 -10.11 -8.80
C CYS A 225 3.84 -10.80 -9.61
N GLU A 226 3.77 -12.13 -9.74
CA GLU A 226 4.80 -12.90 -10.46
C GLU A 226 4.95 -12.51 -11.94
N GLY A 227 3.88 -11.98 -12.55
CA GLY A 227 3.89 -11.48 -13.93
C GLY A 227 4.53 -10.09 -14.10
N CYS A 228 4.94 -9.42 -13.02
CA CYS A 228 5.50 -8.07 -13.05
C CYS A 228 7.02 -8.08 -13.36
N PRO A 229 7.57 -7.10 -14.10
CA PRO A 229 9.02 -6.91 -14.24
C PRO A 229 9.79 -6.86 -12.91
N CYS A 230 9.15 -6.43 -11.82
CA CYS A 230 9.72 -6.46 -10.47
C CYS A 230 10.08 -7.91 -10.06
N TYR A 231 9.22 -8.89 -10.33
CA TYR A 231 9.47 -10.30 -9.98
C TYR A 231 10.76 -10.84 -10.61
N VAL A 232 11.02 -10.50 -11.88
CA VAL A 232 12.25 -10.91 -12.59
C VAL A 232 13.50 -10.33 -11.93
N LYS A 233 13.46 -9.08 -11.46
CA LYS A 233 14.58 -8.43 -10.77
C LYS A 233 14.91 -9.09 -9.43
N PHE A 234 13.91 -9.65 -8.74
CA PHE A 234 14.09 -10.23 -7.42
C PHE A 234 14.61 -11.67 -7.47
N ARG A 235 14.08 -12.52 -8.35
CA ARG A 235 14.47 -13.93 -8.42
C ARG A 235 15.89 -14.20 -8.91
N THR A 236 16.49 -13.25 -9.64
CA THR A 236 17.80 -13.42 -10.29
C THR A 236 18.96 -12.85 -9.49
N THR A 237 18.70 -12.01 -8.48
CA THR A 237 19.74 -11.16 -7.88
C THR A 237 19.73 -11.11 -6.34
N TYR A 238 18.61 -11.36 -5.65
CA TYR A 238 18.49 -11.15 -4.19
C TYR A 238 17.89 -12.35 -3.46
N THR A 239 18.71 -13.37 -3.25
CA THR A 239 18.30 -14.65 -2.66
C THR A 239 18.01 -14.61 -1.16
N LEU A 240 18.51 -13.63 -0.40
CA LEU A 240 18.59 -13.77 1.07
C LEU A 240 17.78 -12.79 1.94
N PHE A 241 17.12 -11.75 1.42
CA PHE A 241 16.51 -10.73 2.30
C PHE A 241 15.11 -10.26 1.89
N ILE A 242 14.22 -11.21 1.53
CA ILE A 242 12.81 -10.90 1.18
C ILE A 242 11.84 -11.24 2.33
N ARG A 243 12.29 -11.91 3.39
CA ARG A 243 11.45 -12.23 4.56
C ARG A 243 10.91 -10.98 5.28
N ASP A 244 11.64 -9.86 5.24
CA ASP A 244 11.25 -8.63 5.95
C ASP A 244 10.41 -7.66 5.10
N VAL A 245 10.13 -8.00 3.85
CA VAL A 245 9.31 -7.15 2.97
C VAL A 245 7.87 -7.09 3.46
N GLU A 246 7.33 -8.18 4.02
CA GLU A 246 6.02 -8.18 4.67
C GLU A 246 5.99 -7.23 5.88
N LYS A 247 7.04 -7.20 6.70
CA LYS A 247 7.19 -6.26 7.82
C LYS A 247 7.20 -4.82 7.31
N THR A 248 7.94 -4.58 6.23
CA THR A 248 8.01 -3.28 5.56
C THR A 248 6.63 -2.84 5.07
N LYS A 249 5.82 -3.74 4.51
CA LYS A 249 4.45 -3.45 4.09
C LYS A 249 3.53 -3.14 5.28
N VAL A 250 3.62 -3.89 6.37
CA VAL A 250 2.87 -3.61 7.60
C VAL A 250 3.20 -2.22 8.15
N ILE A 251 4.49 -1.90 8.23
CA ILE A 251 4.97 -0.59 8.68
C ILE A 251 4.52 0.53 7.75
N ASP A 252 4.59 0.34 6.42
CA ASP A 252 4.14 1.33 5.43
C ASP A 252 2.66 1.71 5.65
N CYS A 253 1.81 0.71 5.89
CA CYS A 253 0.40 0.92 6.19
C CYS A 253 0.19 1.71 7.48
N LEU A 254 0.92 1.36 8.54
CA LEU A 254 0.81 2.02 9.85
C LEU A 254 1.33 3.46 9.81
N LEU A 255 2.43 3.72 9.09
CA LEU A 255 2.97 5.07 8.90
C LEU A 255 1.94 6.00 8.26
N MET A 256 1.30 5.53 7.19
CA MET A 256 0.30 6.32 6.48
C MET A 256 -0.90 6.65 7.37
N MET A 257 -1.36 5.68 8.16
CA MET A 257 -2.45 5.89 9.11
C MET A 257 -2.06 6.82 10.28
N ALA A 258 -0.86 6.64 10.84
CA ALA A 258 -0.35 7.44 11.94
C ALA A 258 -0.28 8.93 11.60
N VAL A 259 0.18 9.27 10.39
CA VAL A 259 0.29 10.68 9.96
C VAL A 259 -1.04 11.23 9.47
N LYS A 260 -1.78 10.48 8.63
CA LYS A 260 -3.00 11.02 8.01
C LYS A 260 -4.17 11.19 8.97
N GLU A 261 -4.28 10.33 9.96
CA GLU A 261 -5.32 10.44 10.99
C GLU A 261 -4.81 11.16 12.26
N ASP A 262 -3.56 11.62 12.27
CA ASP A 262 -2.86 12.15 13.45
C ASP A 262 -2.98 11.21 14.69
N ASP A 263 -3.01 9.89 14.45
CA ASP A 263 -3.29 8.86 15.47
C ASP A 263 -2.03 8.60 16.32
N ALA A 264 -2.05 9.10 17.56
CA ALA A 264 -0.95 8.96 18.50
C ALA A 264 -0.68 7.51 18.91
N PHE A 265 -1.71 6.66 18.99
CA PHE A 265 -1.56 5.26 19.37
C PHE A 265 -0.90 4.46 18.24
N VAL A 266 -1.35 4.66 16.99
CA VAL A 266 -0.72 4.05 15.81
C VAL A 266 0.71 4.59 15.62
N SER A 267 0.95 5.87 15.92
CA SER A 267 2.30 6.45 15.94
C SER A 267 3.21 5.69 16.91
N LYS A 268 2.80 5.51 18.18
CA LYS A 268 3.56 4.74 19.20
C LYS A 268 3.79 3.30 18.77
N LEU A 269 2.77 2.65 18.19
CA LEU A 269 2.89 1.29 17.68
C LEU A 269 3.96 1.17 16.58
N THR A 270 3.97 2.14 15.66
CA THR A 270 4.94 2.20 14.55
C THR A 270 6.37 2.38 15.07
N GLU A 271 6.57 3.20 16.09
CA GLU A 271 7.87 3.36 16.75
C GLU A 271 8.35 2.07 17.41
N GLY A 272 7.47 1.40 18.16
CA GLY A 272 7.82 0.13 18.80
C GLY A 272 8.22 -0.92 17.76
N LEU A 273 7.56 -0.93 16.59
CA LEU A 273 7.96 -1.78 15.47
C LEU A 273 9.33 -1.40 14.92
N PHE A 274 9.65 -0.11 14.77
CA PHE A 274 10.99 0.31 14.34
C PHE A 274 12.09 -0.10 15.31
N ALA A 275 11.81 -0.08 16.61
CA ALA A 275 12.78 -0.51 17.62
C ALA A 275 13.08 -2.03 17.54
N GLN A 276 12.13 -2.83 17.06
CA GLN A 276 12.29 -4.29 16.94
C GLN A 276 12.68 -4.73 15.53
N PHE A 277 12.33 -3.95 14.51
CA PHE A 277 12.55 -4.23 13.11
C PHE A 277 13.24 -3.03 12.47
N ASP A 278 14.57 -3.10 12.39
CA ASP A 278 15.37 -2.06 11.78
C ASP A 278 15.25 -2.09 10.25
N CYS A 279 14.13 -1.60 9.73
CA CYS A 279 13.94 -1.37 8.30
C CYS A 279 14.82 -0.24 7.76
N ARG A 280 15.54 0.49 8.63
CA ARG A 280 16.55 1.49 8.27
C ARG A 280 17.95 0.85 8.13
N SER A 281 18.08 -0.45 8.41
CA SER A 281 19.32 -1.18 8.25
C SER A 281 19.85 -1.04 6.81
N PRO A 282 21.13 -0.69 6.61
CA PRO A 282 21.74 -0.62 5.28
C PRO A 282 21.64 -1.94 4.48
N PHE A 283 21.48 -3.07 5.18
CA PHE A 283 21.28 -4.39 4.58
C PHE A 283 19.89 -4.54 3.95
N LEU A 284 18.86 -3.90 4.52
CA LEU A 284 17.47 -3.92 4.02
C LEU A 284 17.19 -2.77 3.04
N GLU A 285 17.92 -1.66 3.12
CA GLU A 285 17.71 -0.50 2.26
C GLU A 285 17.80 -0.87 0.77
N LYS A 286 18.84 -1.62 0.36
CA LYS A 286 19.06 -2.00 -1.04
C LYS A 286 17.94 -2.91 -1.59
N PRO A 287 17.55 -4.01 -0.92
CA PRO A 287 16.40 -4.82 -1.32
C PRO A 287 15.10 -4.01 -1.40
N VAL A 288 14.77 -3.23 -0.36
CA VAL A 288 13.52 -2.46 -0.30
C VAL A 288 13.45 -1.45 -1.44
N ARG A 289 14.53 -0.71 -1.72
CA ARG A 289 14.58 0.26 -2.84
C ARG A 289 14.35 -0.35 -4.21
N ARG A 290 14.56 -1.66 -4.39
CA ARG A 290 14.28 -2.36 -5.66
C ARG A 290 12.81 -2.74 -5.81
N ILE A 291 12.03 -2.69 -4.72
CA ILE A 291 10.59 -2.93 -4.76
C ILE A 291 9.97 -1.69 -5.37
N GLN A 292 8.89 -1.88 -6.12
CA GLN A 292 8.11 -0.75 -6.62
C GLN A 292 7.77 0.20 -5.45
N ASN A 293 8.12 1.47 -5.63
CA ASN A 293 7.98 2.54 -4.64
C ASN A 293 8.75 2.36 -3.32
N GLY A 294 9.76 1.48 -3.26
CA GLY A 294 10.59 1.30 -2.07
C GLY A 294 11.37 2.54 -1.64
N ALA A 295 11.83 3.36 -2.59
CA ALA A 295 12.45 4.65 -2.27
C ALA A 295 11.45 5.61 -1.59
N LEU A 296 10.18 5.60 -2.02
CA LEU A 296 9.14 6.43 -1.42
C LEU A 296 8.71 5.94 -0.03
N PHE A 297 8.79 4.63 0.23
CA PHE A 297 8.67 4.11 1.58
C PHE A 297 9.74 4.71 2.51
N MET A 298 11.01 4.78 2.07
CA MET A 298 12.07 5.42 2.86
C MET A 298 11.81 6.91 3.07
N VAL A 299 11.26 7.61 2.08
CA VAL A 299 10.83 9.01 2.23
C VAL A 299 9.72 9.14 3.28
N ARG A 300 8.73 8.24 3.29
CA ARG A 300 7.66 8.23 4.30
C ARG A 300 8.20 7.99 5.71
N ILE A 301 9.19 7.11 5.88
CA ILE A 301 9.88 6.96 7.17
C ILE A 301 10.51 8.28 7.61
N ALA A 302 11.31 8.90 6.74
CA ALA A 302 12.00 10.14 7.08
C ALA A 302 11.02 11.27 7.42
N LEU A 303 9.93 11.41 6.65
CA LEU A 303 8.90 12.41 6.90
C LEU A 303 8.08 12.12 8.16
N PHE A 304 7.86 10.85 8.51
CA PHE A 304 7.27 10.49 9.80
C PHE A 304 8.16 10.91 10.97
N ASP A 305 9.47 10.64 10.88
CA ASP A 305 10.43 11.09 11.89
C ASP A 305 10.45 12.63 12.00
N ALA A 306 10.45 13.34 10.87
CA ALA A 306 10.33 14.80 10.85
C ALA A 306 9.04 15.30 11.52
N PHE A 307 7.89 14.67 11.22
CA PHE A 307 6.61 15.02 11.82
C PHE A 307 6.64 14.86 13.35
N ARG A 308 7.31 13.83 13.85
CA ARG A 308 7.51 13.60 15.28
C ARG A 308 8.45 14.62 15.92
N HIS A 309 9.56 14.93 15.28
CA HIS A 309 10.49 15.96 15.75
C HIS A 309 9.79 17.32 15.85
N ILE A 310 8.97 17.70 14.87
CA ILE A 310 8.17 18.93 14.92
C ILE A 310 7.16 18.88 16.08
N LYS A 311 6.48 17.75 16.31
CA LYS A 311 5.60 17.59 17.47
C LYS A 311 6.36 17.76 18.79
N ALA A 312 7.55 17.19 18.92
CA ALA A 312 8.38 17.37 20.11
C ALA A 312 8.76 18.84 20.33
N LEU A 313 9.18 19.54 19.26
CA LEU A 313 9.47 20.98 19.29
C LEU A 313 8.24 21.82 19.71
N LEU A 314 7.03 21.42 19.29
CA LEU A 314 5.78 22.10 19.66
C LEU A 314 5.34 21.84 21.11
N MET A 315 5.76 20.73 21.72
CA MET A 315 5.42 20.39 23.11
C MET A 315 6.25 21.18 24.12
N ASP A 316 7.51 21.49 23.79
CA ASP A 316 8.39 22.30 24.63
C ASP A 316 9.11 23.40 23.82
N PRO A 317 8.37 24.42 23.35
CA PRO A 317 8.93 25.45 22.47
C PRO A 317 9.88 26.42 23.18
N ARG A 318 9.95 26.38 24.52
CA ARG A 318 10.79 27.24 25.35
C ARG A 318 12.04 26.53 25.87
N ALA A 319 12.27 25.27 25.47
CA ALA A 319 13.50 24.57 25.83
C ALA A 319 14.74 25.28 25.26
N SER A 320 15.91 24.89 25.77
CA SER A 320 17.18 25.47 25.34
C SER A 320 17.41 25.24 23.84
N PRO A 321 17.90 26.24 23.08
CA PRO A 321 18.22 26.06 21.66
C PRO A 321 19.14 24.86 21.38
N ALA A 322 20.07 24.54 22.29
CA ALA A 322 20.96 23.39 22.15
C ALA A 322 20.22 22.04 22.20
N SER A 323 19.09 21.97 22.93
CA SER A 323 18.22 20.78 22.95
C SER A 323 17.27 20.71 21.75
N LEU A 324 16.86 21.85 21.20
CA LEU A 324 15.91 21.94 20.09
C LEU A 324 16.56 21.80 18.71
N ALA A 325 17.79 22.31 18.54
CA ALA A 325 18.47 22.32 17.24
C ALA A 325 18.60 20.91 16.61
N PRO A 326 18.98 19.83 17.34
CA PRO A 326 19.06 18.50 16.76
C PRO A 326 17.71 17.98 16.22
N GLN A 327 16.60 18.39 16.82
CA GLN A 327 15.26 18.03 16.32
C GLN A 327 15.00 18.69 14.98
N LEU A 328 15.36 19.97 14.84
CA LEU A 328 15.20 20.72 13.59
C LEU A 328 16.17 20.22 12.50
N ASP A 329 17.40 19.84 12.86
CA ASP A 329 18.37 19.22 11.94
C ASP A 329 17.80 17.93 11.32
N ASN A 330 17.18 17.07 12.13
CA ASN A 330 16.53 15.86 11.64
C ASN A 330 15.36 16.15 10.69
N VAL A 331 14.60 17.22 10.94
CA VAL A 331 13.54 17.67 10.04
C VAL A 331 14.12 18.13 8.70
N ALA A 332 15.17 18.95 8.71
CA ALA A 332 15.84 19.41 7.50
C ALA A 332 16.44 18.24 6.70
N LEU A 333 17.06 17.28 7.37
CA LEU A 333 17.59 16.06 6.75
C LEU A 333 16.49 15.25 6.05
N ALA A 334 15.36 15.05 6.71
CA ALA A 334 14.22 14.33 6.12
C ALA A 334 13.66 15.04 4.88
N LEU A 335 13.57 16.37 4.90
CA LEU A 335 13.14 17.17 3.74
C LEU A 335 14.15 17.08 2.58
N CYS A 336 15.45 17.07 2.88
CA CYS A 336 16.49 16.85 1.87
C CYS A 336 16.40 15.46 1.24
N ILE A 337 16.13 14.41 2.03
CA ILE A 337 15.86 13.06 1.53
C ILE A 337 14.64 13.07 0.62
N ALA A 338 13.53 13.65 1.06
CA ALA A 338 12.30 13.74 0.27
C ALA A 338 12.56 14.44 -1.08
N ARG A 339 13.22 15.60 -1.06
CA ARG A 339 13.59 16.35 -2.27
C ARG A 339 14.39 15.49 -3.24
N ARG A 340 15.43 14.80 -2.74
CA ARG A 340 16.32 13.97 -3.58
C ARG A 340 15.56 12.84 -4.27
N GLU A 341 14.77 12.09 -3.51
CA GLU A 341 14.08 10.90 -4.02
C GLU A 341 12.90 11.26 -4.94
N MET A 342 12.23 12.40 -4.71
CA MET A 342 11.13 12.89 -5.56
C MET A 342 11.59 13.33 -6.95
N LYS A 343 12.86 13.74 -7.13
CA LYS A 343 13.39 14.34 -8.37
C LYS A 343 13.21 13.48 -9.61
N GLY A 344 13.27 12.15 -9.46
CA GLY A 344 13.17 11.21 -10.57
C GLY A 344 11.77 10.65 -10.83
N ILE A 345 10.75 11.07 -10.06
CA ILE A 345 9.44 10.41 -10.05
C ILE A 345 8.41 11.33 -10.69
N LYS A 346 7.83 10.88 -11.80
CA LYS A 346 6.77 11.57 -12.53
C LYS A 346 5.59 11.85 -11.59
N GLY A 347 5.06 13.08 -11.62
CA GLY A 347 3.99 13.54 -10.73
C GLY A 347 4.47 14.01 -9.35
N LEU A 348 5.69 13.68 -8.92
CA LEU A 348 6.29 14.23 -7.70
C LEU A 348 7.33 15.32 -8.01
N SER A 349 7.97 15.27 -9.17
CA SER A 349 8.95 16.25 -9.61
C SER A 349 8.41 17.69 -9.63
N GLU A 350 7.13 17.87 -9.97
CA GLU A 350 6.47 19.19 -9.99
C GLU A 350 6.23 19.79 -8.59
N HIS A 351 6.30 18.98 -7.54
CA HIS A 351 6.06 19.41 -6.16
C HIS A 351 7.34 19.82 -5.42
N HIS A 352 8.48 19.92 -6.09
CA HIS A 352 9.73 20.41 -5.47
C HIS A 352 9.58 21.78 -4.80
N PRO A 353 8.85 22.76 -5.36
CA PRO A 353 8.65 24.05 -4.68
C PRO A 353 7.99 23.94 -3.31
N LEU A 354 7.20 22.88 -3.04
CA LEU A 354 6.64 22.65 -1.71
C LEU A 354 7.71 22.20 -0.71
N VAL A 355 8.62 21.32 -1.14
CA VAL A 355 9.74 20.86 -0.30
C VAL A 355 10.71 22.02 -0.04
N ASP A 356 10.96 22.85 -1.05
CA ASP A 356 11.82 24.03 -0.94
C ASP A 356 11.25 25.06 0.06
N ARG A 357 9.94 25.29 0.05
CA ARG A 357 9.27 26.11 1.05
C ARG A 357 9.37 25.53 2.46
N ALA A 358 9.25 24.21 2.59
CA ALA A 358 9.41 23.54 3.89
C ALA A 358 10.83 23.72 4.43
N LEU A 359 11.86 23.54 3.59
CA LEU A 359 13.26 23.78 3.95
C LEU A 359 13.50 25.23 4.36
N ALA A 360 13.03 26.19 3.57
CA ALA A 360 13.17 27.61 3.92
C ALA A 360 12.43 27.99 5.21
N THR A 361 11.31 27.32 5.50
CA THR A 361 10.60 27.50 6.78
C THR A 361 11.42 26.94 7.94
N ALA A 362 12.07 25.79 7.77
CA ALA A 362 12.98 25.23 8.78
C ALA A 362 14.18 26.17 9.02
N ASP A 363 14.80 26.70 7.96
CA ASP A 363 15.91 27.66 8.04
C ASP A 363 15.53 28.93 8.81
N ALA A 364 14.31 29.44 8.60
CA ALA A 364 13.80 30.63 9.29
C ALA A 364 13.58 30.43 10.80
N ILE A 365 13.37 29.18 11.25
CA ILE A 365 13.12 28.84 12.65
C ILE A 365 14.41 28.83 13.48
N TYR A 366 15.56 28.41 12.91
CA TYR A 366 16.84 28.30 13.63
C TYR A 366 17.18 29.53 14.50
N PRO A 367 17.18 30.77 13.98
CA PRO A 367 17.52 31.95 14.79
C PRO A 367 16.49 32.29 15.87
N ARG A 368 15.34 31.61 15.91
CA ARG A 368 14.20 31.87 16.80
C ARG A 368 13.90 30.71 17.75
N LEU A 369 14.75 29.68 17.77
CA LEU A 369 14.60 28.54 18.68
C LEU A 369 14.54 29.02 20.15
N GLY A 370 13.63 28.43 20.92
CA GLY A 370 13.38 28.82 22.32
C GLY A 370 12.48 30.06 22.48
N ALA A 371 12.07 30.73 21.41
CA ALA A 371 11.17 31.88 21.45
C ALA A 371 9.74 31.51 21.01
N GLU A 372 8.73 32.10 21.65
CA GLU A 372 7.31 31.88 21.27
C GLU A 372 7.00 32.24 19.81
N LYS A 373 7.76 33.18 19.24
CA LYS A 373 7.62 33.61 17.85
C LYS A 373 7.89 32.48 16.85
N ALA A 374 8.61 31.42 17.22
CA ALA A 374 8.84 30.26 16.38
C ALA A 374 7.60 29.34 16.27
N LEU A 375 6.61 29.47 17.16
CA LEU A 375 5.47 28.55 17.24
C LEU A 375 4.62 28.54 15.97
N GLN A 376 4.39 29.72 15.37
CA GLN A 376 3.61 29.83 14.14
C GLN A 376 4.35 29.20 12.95
N GLU A 377 5.67 29.39 12.87
CA GLU A 377 6.51 28.80 11.83
C GLU A 377 6.64 27.29 12.00
N LEU A 378 6.73 26.78 13.23
CA LEU A 378 6.70 25.34 13.52
C LEU A 378 5.37 24.69 13.09
N ARG A 379 4.23 25.37 13.31
CA ARG A 379 2.93 24.89 12.80
C ARG A 379 2.89 24.89 11.27
N ALA A 380 3.37 25.95 10.63
CA ALA A 380 3.47 26.00 9.16
C ALA A 380 4.38 24.89 8.61
N LEU A 381 5.51 24.62 9.28
CA LEU A 381 6.42 23.53 8.94
C LEU A 381 5.75 22.16 9.11
N LYS A 382 4.99 21.93 10.20
CA LYS A 382 4.17 20.73 10.39
C LYS A 382 3.22 20.52 9.21
N ASP A 383 2.52 21.57 8.79
CA ASP A 383 1.57 21.52 7.68
C ASP A 383 2.26 21.24 6.34
N HIS A 384 3.43 21.83 6.09
CA HIS A 384 4.23 21.54 4.90
C HIS A 384 4.67 20.07 4.88
N VAL A 385 5.22 19.55 5.99
CA VAL A 385 5.65 18.14 6.10
C VAL A 385 4.46 17.20 5.92
N ALA A 386 3.32 17.48 6.53
CA ALA A 386 2.10 16.69 6.36
C ALA A 386 1.61 16.69 4.89
N LYS A 387 1.66 17.82 4.20
CA LYS A 387 1.32 17.91 2.77
C LYS A 387 2.28 17.10 1.91
N ILE A 388 3.59 17.20 2.15
CA ILE A 388 4.59 16.40 1.42
C ILE A 388 4.37 14.91 1.69
N PHE A 389 4.14 14.53 2.94
CA PHE A 389 3.82 13.16 3.33
C PHE A 389 2.58 12.65 2.59
N ALA A 390 1.52 13.45 2.52
CA ALA A 390 0.29 13.09 1.82
C ALA A 390 0.52 12.87 0.31
N LEU A 391 1.35 13.70 -0.33
CA LEU A 391 1.72 13.57 -1.74
C LEU A 391 2.47 12.26 -2.01
N VAL A 392 3.49 11.95 -1.21
CA VAL A 392 4.26 10.69 -1.35
C VAL A 392 3.49 9.46 -0.84
N SER A 393 2.32 9.67 -0.27
CA SER A 393 1.36 8.63 0.15
C SER A 393 0.10 8.64 -0.72
N ALA A 394 0.19 9.10 -1.96
CA ALA A 394 -0.88 8.85 -2.92
C ALA A 394 -0.90 7.35 -3.29
N PRO A 395 -2.06 6.74 -3.60
CA PRO A 395 -2.18 5.29 -3.78
C PRO A 395 -1.18 4.66 -4.77
N GLN A 396 -0.85 5.37 -5.84
CA GLN A 396 0.13 4.96 -6.85
C GLN A 396 1.58 4.89 -6.34
N PHE A 397 1.85 5.46 -5.17
CA PHE A 397 3.16 5.56 -4.53
C PHE A 397 3.32 4.66 -3.31
N HIS A 398 2.32 3.84 -2.99
CA HIS A 398 2.40 2.88 -1.88
C HIS A 398 3.38 1.75 -2.19
N LEU A 399 4.02 1.18 -1.17
CA LEU A 399 4.99 0.10 -1.36
C LEU A 399 4.34 -1.10 -2.07
N ALA A 400 5.04 -1.61 -3.10
CA ALA A 400 4.62 -2.70 -3.96
C ALA A 400 3.33 -2.44 -4.76
N ALA A 401 2.81 -1.21 -4.77
CA ALA A 401 1.72 -0.80 -5.63
C ALA A 401 2.27 -0.15 -6.90
N HIS A 402 1.71 -0.47 -8.06
CA HIS A 402 1.98 0.23 -9.30
C HIS A 402 0.81 1.16 -9.62
N SER A 403 1.12 2.32 -10.18
CA SER A 403 0.11 3.10 -10.90
C SER A 403 -0.41 2.29 -12.08
N LYS A 404 -1.73 2.14 -12.21
CA LYS A 404 -2.36 1.95 -13.51
C LYS A 404 -2.27 3.31 -14.18
N ASP A 405 -1.14 3.62 -14.82
CA ASP A 405 -1.15 4.66 -15.85
C ASP A 405 -2.35 4.38 -16.77
N PRO A 406 -3.14 5.42 -17.08
CA PRO A 406 -4.59 5.36 -17.11
C PRO A 406 -5.09 4.17 -17.91
N PRO A 407 -6.05 3.38 -17.38
CA PRO A 407 -6.90 2.62 -18.28
C PRO A 407 -7.53 3.66 -19.19
N LEU A 408 -7.16 3.67 -20.45
CA LEU A 408 -7.85 4.50 -21.42
C LEU A 408 -9.22 3.86 -21.60
N GLY A 409 -10.15 4.20 -20.72
CA GLY A 409 -11.54 3.79 -20.69
C GLY A 409 -11.82 2.33 -20.29
N LYS A 410 -12.50 2.16 -19.15
CA LYS A 410 -13.69 1.30 -19.12
C LYS A 410 -14.90 2.18 -19.48
N GLY A 411 -15.76 1.75 -20.40
CA GLY A 411 -17.01 2.45 -20.75
C GLY A 411 -16.88 3.65 -21.70
N ALA A 412 -17.93 4.48 -21.78
CA ALA A 412 -18.16 5.53 -22.80
C ALA A 412 -17.15 6.71 -22.82
N ASN A 413 -16.08 6.68 -22.02
CA ASN A 413 -15.03 7.71 -21.95
C ASN A 413 -13.67 7.20 -22.48
N LEU A 414 -13.69 6.35 -23.50
CA LEU A 414 -12.47 5.86 -24.17
C LEU A 414 -11.71 7.05 -24.80
N ARG A 415 -10.50 7.32 -24.33
CA ARG A 415 -9.57 8.28 -24.95
C ARG A 415 -8.47 7.53 -25.69
N CYS A 416 -7.85 8.18 -26.67
CA CYS A 416 -6.67 7.61 -27.32
C CYS A 416 -5.46 7.69 -26.39
N GLY A 417 -4.69 6.60 -26.29
CA GLY A 417 -3.52 6.51 -25.43
C GLY A 417 -2.29 7.26 -25.90
N ASN A 418 -2.28 7.70 -27.15
CA ASN A 418 -1.23 8.59 -27.61
C ASN A 418 -1.45 9.99 -27.02
N PRO A 419 -0.54 10.51 -26.16
CA PRO A 419 -0.68 11.82 -25.55
C PRO A 419 -0.66 12.97 -26.57
N LYS A 420 -0.22 12.71 -27.80
CA LYS A 420 -0.22 13.67 -28.91
C LYS A 420 -1.46 13.57 -29.80
N CYS A 421 -2.43 12.72 -29.45
CA CYS A 421 -3.64 12.54 -30.24
C CYS A 421 -4.59 13.74 -30.11
N PRO A 422 -5.10 14.31 -31.21
CA PRO A 422 -6.07 15.40 -31.18
C PRO A 422 -7.49 14.99 -30.75
N GLY A 423 -7.73 13.69 -30.47
CA GLY A 423 -8.89 13.24 -29.68
C GLY A 423 -10.25 13.16 -30.40
N GLN A 424 -10.33 12.65 -31.64
CA GLN A 424 -11.55 12.75 -32.46
C GLN A 424 -12.14 11.43 -33.01
N ALA A 425 -11.81 10.25 -32.47
CA ALA A 425 -12.34 9.00 -33.04
C ALA A 425 -13.61 8.48 -32.35
N LYS A 426 -14.60 8.10 -33.17
CA LYS A 426 -15.82 7.41 -32.75
C LYS A 426 -15.58 5.95 -32.37
N GLU A 427 -14.53 5.34 -32.94
CA GLU A 427 -14.15 3.95 -32.71
C GLU A 427 -12.70 3.87 -32.23
N MET A 428 -12.45 2.97 -31.28
CA MET A 428 -11.16 2.85 -30.61
C MET A 428 -10.62 1.43 -30.75
N LEU A 429 -9.40 1.33 -31.25
CA LEU A 429 -8.63 0.10 -31.36
C LEU A 429 -8.05 -0.27 -30.01
N LYS A 430 -8.40 -1.44 -29.53
CA LYS A 430 -7.84 -2.02 -28.32
C LYS A 430 -6.47 -2.61 -28.62
N CYS A 431 -5.44 -2.25 -27.84
CA CYS A 431 -4.13 -2.87 -27.97
C CYS A 431 -4.23 -4.38 -27.74
N SER A 432 -3.84 -5.18 -28.74
CA SER A 432 -3.94 -6.65 -28.68
C SER A 432 -3.03 -7.27 -27.61
N GLY A 433 -1.87 -6.65 -27.36
CA GLY A 433 -0.88 -7.11 -26.38
C GLY A 433 -1.28 -6.84 -24.94
N CYS A 434 -1.72 -5.62 -24.62
CA CYS A 434 -2.01 -5.22 -23.24
C CYS A 434 -3.50 -5.22 -22.90
N ARG A 435 -4.39 -5.15 -23.90
CA ARG A 435 -5.86 -5.06 -23.77
C ARG A 435 -6.39 -4.01 -22.78
N VAL A 436 -5.56 -3.05 -22.35
CA VAL A 436 -5.91 -2.00 -21.38
C VAL A 436 -5.74 -0.58 -21.92
N THR A 437 -5.00 -0.42 -23.02
CA THR A 437 -4.79 0.84 -23.72
C THR A 437 -5.53 0.80 -25.04
N PHE A 438 -6.19 1.91 -25.36
CA PHE A 438 -6.97 2.06 -26.57
C PHE A 438 -6.40 3.19 -27.43
N TYR A 439 -6.49 3.06 -28.73
CA TYR A 439 -5.97 4.01 -29.69
C TYR A 439 -7.03 4.32 -30.73
N CYS A 440 -7.14 5.57 -31.14
CA CYS A 440 -8.02 5.93 -32.25
C CYS A 440 -7.55 5.34 -33.59
N SER A 441 -6.28 4.94 -33.69
CA SER A 441 -5.65 4.43 -34.91
C SER A 441 -4.37 3.64 -34.62
N VAL A 442 -3.96 2.83 -35.59
CA VAL A 442 -2.67 2.12 -35.56
C VAL A 442 -1.49 3.11 -35.56
N ALA A 443 -1.66 4.29 -36.18
CA ALA A 443 -0.66 5.35 -36.16
C ALA A 443 -0.41 5.84 -34.72
N CYS A 444 -1.49 6.16 -33.98
CA CYS A 444 -1.37 6.54 -32.58
C CYS A 444 -0.78 5.43 -31.70
N GLN A 445 -1.08 4.17 -31.98
CA GLN A 445 -0.43 3.04 -31.30
C GLN A 445 1.08 2.98 -31.57
N ARG A 446 1.50 3.20 -32.83
CA ARG A 446 2.92 3.20 -33.21
C ARG A 446 3.68 4.36 -32.60
N ASP A 447 3.08 5.55 -32.57
CA ASP A 447 3.67 6.75 -31.98
C ASP A 447 3.89 6.60 -30.48
N ASP A 448 2.91 6.02 -29.77
CA ASP A 448 3.01 5.75 -28.34
C ASP A 448 3.88 4.53 -28.02
N TRP A 449 4.16 3.63 -28.99
CA TRP A 449 4.79 2.32 -28.75
C TRP A 449 6.09 2.38 -27.96
N ARG A 450 6.95 3.39 -28.20
CA ARG A 450 8.22 3.54 -27.48
C ARG A 450 8.03 3.67 -25.97
N ALA A 451 6.98 4.38 -25.54
CA ALA A 451 6.59 4.51 -24.14
C ALA A 451 5.71 3.33 -23.70
N HIS A 452 4.71 2.97 -24.51
CA HIS A 452 3.72 1.95 -24.19
C HIS A 452 4.28 0.53 -24.02
N ARG A 453 5.29 0.13 -24.80
CA ARG A 453 5.76 -1.27 -24.87
C ARG A 453 6.07 -1.92 -23.51
N PHE A 454 6.56 -1.14 -22.55
CA PHE A 454 6.91 -1.63 -21.22
C PHE A 454 5.63 -1.98 -20.43
N LEU A 455 4.68 -1.04 -20.38
CA LEU A 455 3.35 -1.26 -19.82
C LEU A 455 2.62 -2.39 -20.56
N CYS A 456 2.76 -2.45 -21.90
CA CYS A 456 2.11 -3.45 -22.73
C CYS A 456 2.57 -4.86 -22.37
N LYS A 457 3.89 -5.04 -22.23
CA LYS A 457 4.49 -6.31 -21.84
C LYS A 457 4.06 -6.69 -20.42
N GLU A 458 4.10 -5.76 -19.48
CA GLU A 458 3.67 -5.99 -18.10
C GLU A 458 2.20 -6.43 -18.01
N MET A 459 1.31 -5.69 -18.67
CA MET A 459 -0.13 -6.00 -18.65
C MET A 459 -0.48 -7.26 -19.45
N GLY A 460 0.31 -7.60 -20.46
CA GLY A 460 0.23 -8.86 -21.19
C GLY A 460 0.60 -10.05 -20.30
N CYS A 461 1.74 -9.98 -19.60
CA CYS A 461 2.25 -11.04 -18.71
C CYS A 461 1.29 -11.37 -17.56
N ARG A 462 0.46 -10.43 -17.12
CA ARG A 462 -0.54 -10.64 -16.05
C ARG A 462 -1.72 -11.52 -16.47
N ARG A 463 -1.99 -11.65 -17.78
CA ARG A 463 -3.12 -12.46 -18.29
C ARG A 463 -2.74 -13.88 -18.62
N THR A 464 -1.48 -14.10 -18.96
CA THR A 464 -0.94 -15.44 -19.13
C THR A 464 -0.61 -15.99 -17.75
N ALA A 465 -1.06 -17.20 -17.45
CA ALA A 465 -0.53 -17.92 -16.28
C ALA A 465 1.01 -17.89 -16.38
N PRO A 466 1.72 -17.50 -15.31
CA PRO A 466 3.19 -17.49 -15.34
C PRO A 466 3.66 -18.89 -15.77
N ALA A 467 4.55 -18.94 -16.76
CA ALA A 467 5.16 -20.20 -17.15
C ALA A 467 5.88 -20.79 -15.92
N PRO A 468 5.77 -22.10 -15.66
CA PRO A 468 6.39 -22.71 -14.50
C PRO A 468 7.89 -22.42 -14.50
N VAL A 469 8.34 -21.72 -13.46
CA VAL A 469 9.74 -21.34 -13.29
C VAL A 469 10.49 -22.54 -12.74
N LYS A 470 11.64 -22.87 -13.32
CA LYS A 470 12.43 -24.02 -12.86
C LYS A 470 13.19 -23.65 -11.59
N MET A 471 13.13 -24.54 -10.60
CA MET A 471 13.94 -24.50 -9.39
C MET A 471 15.38 -24.94 -9.72
N ALA A 472 16.37 -24.19 -9.25
CA ALA A 472 17.78 -24.52 -9.43
C ALA A 472 18.60 -24.12 -8.20
N ASP A 473 19.63 -24.90 -7.86
CA ASP A 473 20.60 -24.51 -6.85
C ASP A 473 21.60 -23.53 -7.49
N CYS A 474 21.42 -22.23 -7.23
CA CYS A 474 22.40 -21.22 -7.59
C CYS A 474 23.31 -20.91 -6.39
N PRO A 475 24.60 -20.60 -6.61
CA PRO A 475 25.48 -20.16 -5.52
C PRO A 475 24.87 -18.93 -4.83
N ILE A 476 24.90 -18.92 -3.50
CA ILE A 476 24.49 -17.76 -2.71
C ILE A 476 25.40 -16.59 -3.09
N GLN A 477 24.85 -15.55 -3.72
CA GLN A 477 25.55 -14.29 -3.91
C GLN A 477 25.34 -13.43 -2.66
N THR A 478 26.28 -13.47 -1.73
CA THR A 478 26.33 -12.55 -0.59
C THR A 478 26.55 -11.12 -1.09
N LEU A 479 25.81 -10.16 -0.53
CA LEU A 479 26.08 -8.75 -0.76
C LEU A 479 27.54 -8.48 -0.36
N LYS A 480 28.40 -8.11 -1.32
CA LYS A 480 29.70 -7.54 -0.97
C LYS A 480 29.44 -6.34 -0.05
N PRO A 481 30.09 -6.25 1.12
CA PRO A 481 30.05 -5.05 1.94
C PRO A 481 30.31 -3.85 1.04
N ALA A 482 29.53 -2.78 1.22
CA ALA A 482 29.87 -1.53 0.55
C ALA A 482 31.29 -1.19 0.99
N ALA A 483 32.24 -1.13 0.05
CA ALA A 483 33.52 -0.55 0.34
C ALA A 483 33.25 0.85 0.87
N SER A 484 33.51 1.07 2.16
CA SER A 484 33.57 2.40 2.73
C SER A 484 34.63 3.14 1.92
N ARG A 485 34.20 4.07 1.06
CA ARG A 485 35.11 5.06 0.50
C ARG A 485 35.53 5.90 1.70
N ALA A 486 36.77 5.69 2.14
CA ALA A 486 37.45 6.52 3.12
C ALA A 486 37.58 7.96 2.60
#